data_AF-A0A2G9TBZ2-F1
#
_entry.id   AF-A0A2G9TBZ2-F1
#
_cell.length_a   1.000
_cell.length_b   1.000
_cell.length_c   1.000
_cell.angle_alpha   90.00
_cell.angle_beta   90.00
_cell.angle_gamma   90.00
#
_symmetry.space_group_name_H-M   'P 1'
#
loop_
_entity.id
_entity.type
_entity.pdbx_description
1 polymer ?
#
loop_
_entity_poly.entity_id
_entity_poly.type
_entity_poly.pdbx_seq_one_letter_code
_entity_poly.pdbx_strand_id
1 'polypeptide(L)'
;MCTNLLPTPCTTDDMGDIVCLSCIASHNRDGVLGSERVCLCTEGFGNRMCTLENVSDRDIPPDIAICMLYIDNALSMRALQEMMSADSEH
;
A
#
# COMPACT_ATOMS: atom_id res chain seq x y z
N MET A 1 27.15 -29.41 10.47
CA MET A 1 26.21 -29.97 9.48
C MET A 1 24.97 -29.08 9.48
N CYS A 2 24.98 -28.06 8.63
CA CYS A 2 23.85 -27.14 8.47
C CYS A 2 22.89 -27.79 7.48
N THR A 3 21.94 -28.60 7.98
CA THR A 3 20.89 -29.15 7.14
C THR A 3 19.90 -28.05 6.79
N ASN A 4 19.97 -27.59 5.55
CA ASN A 4 18.87 -27.14 4.69
C ASN A 4 17.57 -26.79 5.44
N LEU A 5 17.45 -25.54 5.87
CA LEU A 5 16.15 -24.93 6.05
C LEU A 5 15.74 -24.44 4.65
N LEU A 6 15.03 -25.28 3.89
CA LEU A 6 14.30 -24.80 2.73
C LEU A 6 13.47 -23.59 3.18
N PRO A 7 13.41 -22.50 2.39
CA PRO A 7 12.45 -21.44 2.66
C PRO A 7 11.07 -22.10 2.58
N THR A 8 10.40 -22.21 3.73
CA THR A 8 8.97 -22.49 3.76
C THR A 8 8.30 -21.45 2.87
N PRO A 9 7.52 -21.83 1.85
CA PRO A 9 6.70 -20.85 1.16
C PRO A 9 5.79 -20.26 2.23
N CYS A 10 6.00 -18.98 2.55
CA CYS A 10 5.00 -18.20 3.25
C CYS A 10 3.70 -18.44 2.48
N THR A 11 2.68 -19.01 3.13
CA THR A 11 1.41 -19.38 2.50
C THR A 11 0.89 -18.21 1.66
N THR A 12 0.91 -18.37 0.34
CA THR A 12 0.65 -17.34 -0.68
C THR A 12 -0.84 -17.10 -0.93
N ASP A 13 -1.70 -17.24 0.08
CA ASP A 13 -3.16 -17.19 -0.13
C ASP A 13 -3.72 -15.75 -0.20
N ASP A 14 -2.94 -14.74 0.22
CA ASP A 14 -3.37 -13.32 0.27
C ASP A 14 -2.73 -12.42 -0.82
N MET A 15 -1.88 -12.96 -1.70
CA MET A 15 -1.33 -12.21 -2.85
C MET A 15 -2.40 -12.13 -3.95
N GLY A 16 -2.88 -10.92 -4.23
CA GLY A 16 -4.06 -10.67 -5.06
C GLY A 16 -5.19 -9.91 -4.34
N ASP A 17 -5.04 -9.67 -3.03
CA ASP A 17 -5.98 -8.86 -2.27
C ASP A 17 -5.95 -7.39 -2.69
N ILE A 18 -7.15 -6.79 -2.70
CA ILE A 18 -7.34 -5.36 -2.89
C ILE A 18 -7.32 -4.68 -1.53
N VAL A 19 -6.36 -3.78 -1.34
CA VAL A 19 -6.17 -3.01 -0.12
C VAL A 19 -6.24 -1.51 -0.42
N CYS A 20 -6.52 -0.71 0.61
CA CYS A 20 -6.35 0.74 0.56
C CYS A 20 -5.43 1.19 1.69
N LEU A 21 -4.58 2.18 1.44
CA LEU A 21 -3.76 2.80 2.47
C LEU A 21 -4.53 3.97 3.06
N SER A 22 -4.87 3.89 4.35
CA SER A 22 -5.62 4.93 5.04
C SER A 22 -4.87 5.43 6.26
N CYS A 23 -4.94 6.74 6.51
CA CYS A 23 -4.43 7.35 7.73
C CYS A 23 -5.41 8.39 8.29
N ILE A 24 -5.17 8.81 9.52
CA ILE A 24 -5.92 9.88 10.17
C ILE A 24 -4.99 11.09 10.25
N ALA A 25 -5.34 12.15 9.53
CA ALA A 25 -4.63 13.41 9.57
C ALA A 25 -5.29 14.35 10.58
N SER A 26 -4.50 14.97 11.44
CA SER A 26 -4.98 16.04 12.30
C SER A 26 -5.11 17.32 11.48
N HIS A 27 -6.24 18.01 11.61
CA HIS A 27 -6.45 19.28 10.95
C HIS A 27 -6.89 20.35 11.95
N ASN A 28 -6.30 21.54 11.85
CA ASN A 28 -6.72 22.73 12.58
C ASN A 28 -7.32 23.75 11.59
N ARG A 29 -8.65 23.74 11.41
CA ARG A 29 -9.39 24.78 10.65
C ARG A 29 -10.09 25.67 11.67
N ASP A 30 -9.93 26.99 11.53
CA ASP A 30 -10.70 27.98 12.30
C ASP A 30 -10.69 27.78 13.83
N GLY A 31 -9.57 27.31 14.39
CA GLY A 31 -9.42 27.11 15.84
C GLY A 31 -10.13 25.87 16.39
N VAL A 32 -10.76 25.06 15.53
CA VAL A 32 -11.33 23.77 15.89
C VAL A 32 -10.33 22.67 15.54
N LEU A 33 -9.85 21.96 16.57
CA LEU A 33 -9.05 20.75 16.40
C LEU A 33 -9.96 19.62 15.91
N GLY A 34 -9.75 19.20 14.67
CA GLY A 34 -10.42 18.07 14.06
C GLY A 34 -9.43 17.02 13.59
N SER A 35 -9.95 15.87 13.18
CA SER A 35 -9.21 14.87 12.44
C SER A 35 -10.02 14.41 11.25
N GLU A 36 -9.34 14.17 10.13
CA GLU A 36 -9.95 13.63 8.91
C GLU A 36 -9.28 12.30 8.57
N ARG A 37 -10.09 11.34 8.15
CA ARG A 37 -9.58 10.07 7.62
C ARG A 37 -9.38 10.25 6.13
N VAL A 38 -8.16 9.94 5.67
CA VAL A 38 -7.80 10.04 4.25
C VAL A 38 -7.29 8.70 3.73
N CYS A 39 -7.39 8.50 2.42
CA CYS A 39 -6.82 7.37 1.70
C CYS A 39 -5.82 7.85 0.65
N LEU A 40 -4.73 7.10 0.45
CA LEU A 40 -3.81 7.33 -0.67
C LEU A 40 -4.49 6.95 -1.99
N CYS A 41 -4.49 7.87 -2.94
CA CYS A 41 -5.09 7.67 -4.25
C CYS A 41 -4.12 8.05 -5.39
N THR A 42 -4.38 7.50 -6.56
CA THR A 42 -3.66 7.83 -7.80
C THR A 42 -4.61 7.80 -9.00
N GLU A 43 -4.45 8.77 -9.90
CA GLU A 43 -5.23 8.87 -11.15
C GLU A 43 -4.72 7.88 -12.22
N GLY A 44 -3.41 7.58 -12.22
CA GLY A 44 -2.78 6.67 -13.17
C GLY A 44 -2.34 7.36 -14.47
N PHE A 45 -3.16 7.32 -15.52
CA PHE A 45 -2.77 7.84 -16.83
C PHE A 45 -2.78 9.38 -16.84
N GLY A 46 -1.65 9.99 -17.22
CA GLY A 46 -1.53 11.45 -17.28
C GLY A 46 -1.03 12.12 -15.99
N ASN A 47 -1.09 11.43 -14.86
CA ASN A 47 -0.62 11.95 -13.57
C ASN A 47 0.05 10.86 -12.72
N ARG A 48 1.34 11.06 -12.41
CA ARG A 48 2.16 10.12 -11.63
C ARG A 48 2.28 10.50 -10.15
N MET A 49 1.68 11.61 -9.74
CA MET A 49 1.69 12.04 -8.34
C MET A 49 0.53 11.38 -7.61
N CYS A 50 0.80 10.80 -6.44
CA CYS A 50 -0.26 10.34 -5.55
C CYS A 50 -0.85 11.52 -4.77
N THR A 51 -2.15 11.44 -4.50
CA THR A 51 -2.91 12.44 -3.74
C THR A 51 -3.62 11.78 -2.56
N LEU A 52 -4.27 12.59 -1.70
CA LEU A 52 -5.03 12.10 -0.55
C LEU A 52 -6.51 12.41 -0.74
N GLU A 53 -7.32 11.36 -0.76
CA GLU A 53 -8.78 11.45 -0.82
C GLU A 53 -9.37 11.47 0.59
N ASN A 54 -10.26 12.41 0.91
CA ASN A 54 -10.95 12.42 2.21
C ASN A 54 -12.10 11.42 2.20
N VAL A 55 -12.02 10.41 3.07
CA VAL A 55 -13.01 9.33 3.19
C VAL A 55 -13.92 9.47 4.41
N SER A 56 -13.80 10.58 5.14
CA SER A 56 -14.60 10.92 6.32
C SER A 56 -15.60 12.05 6.08
N ASP A 57 -15.60 12.66 4.89
CA ASP A 57 -16.60 13.63 4.50
C ASP A 57 -17.99 12.96 4.44
N ARG A 58 -18.98 13.62 5.05
CA ARG A 58 -20.36 13.12 5.12
C ARG A 58 -21.24 13.65 4.00
N ASP A 59 -20.84 14.76 3.40
CA ASP A 59 -21.61 15.47 2.38
C ASP A 59 -21.23 14.99 0.97
N ILE A 60 -19.99 14.52 0.79
CA ILE A 60 -19.45 14.05 -0.49
C ILE A 60 -19.01 12.58 -0.37
N PRO A 61 -19.54 11.65 -1.18
CA PRO A 61 -19.09 10.27 -1.18
C PRO A 61 -17.65 10.19 -1.76
N PRO A 62 -16.73 9.48 -1.11
CA PRO A 62 -15.34 9.38 -1.57
C PRO A 62 -15.20 8.54 -2.85
N ASP A 63 -14.22 8.87 -3.70
CA ASP A 63 -13.84 8.02 -4.83
C ASP A 63 -12.89 6.89 -4.39
N ILE A 64 -13.50 5.76 -4.04
CA ILE A 64 -12.77 4.58 -3.55
C ILE A 64 -12.05 3.86 -4.70
N ALA A 65 -12.49 4.02 -5.95
CA ALA A 65 -11.93 3.27 -7.09
C ALA A 65 -10.45 3.64 -7.32
N ILE A 66 -10.10 4.91 -7.15
CA ILE A 66 -8.73 5.42 -7.29
C ILE A 66 -7.83 5.15 -6.06
N CYS A 67 -8.42 4.63 -4.98
CA CYS A 67 -7.71 4.29 -3.73
C CYS A 67 -7.32 2.80 -3.64
N MET A 68 -7.69 1.99 -4.63
CA MET A 68 -7.47 0.54 -4.64
C MET A 68 -6.02 0.21 -5.05
N LEU A 69 -5.36 -0.60 -4.24
CA LEU A 69 -4.00 -1.10 -4.46
C LEU A 69 -4.02 -2.63 -4.38
N TYR A 70 -3.18 -3.27 -5.19
CA TYR A 70 -3.03 -4.72 -5.20
C TYR A 70 -1.71 -5.11 -4.53
N ILE A 71 -1.74 -6.15 -3.71
CA ILE A 71 -0.53 -6.78 -3.19
C ILE A 71 -0.01 -7.76 -4.24
N ASP A 72 0.98 -7.31 -5.03
CA ASP A 72 1.59 -8.12 -6.09
C ASP A 72 2.61 -9.14 -5.54
N ASN A 73 3.44 -8.72 -4.59
CA ASN A 73 4.45 -9.59 -3.98
C ASN A 73 4.72 -9.23 -2.51
N ALA A 74 4.96 -10.24 -1.68
CA ALA A 74 5.29 -10.10 -0.26
C ALA A 74 6.48 -11.00 0.10
N LEU A 75 7.68 -10.40 0.14
CA LEU A 75 8.93 -11.11 0.38
C LEU A 75 9.55 -10.69 1.70
N SER A 76 10.23 -11.63 2.36
CA SER A 76 11.15 -11.29 3.43
C SER A 76 12.38 -10.54 2.90
N MET A 77 13.09 -9.83 3.77
CA MET A 77 14.31 -9.11 3.39
C MET A 77 15.35 -10.00 2.68
N ARG A 78 15.55 -11.24 3.15
CA ARG A 78 16.53 -12.18 2.55
C ARG A 78 16.07 -12.65 1.17
N ALA A 79 14.81 -13.03 1.03
CA ALA A 79 14.25 -13.44 -0.25
C ALA A 79 14.30 -12.29 -1.29
N LEU A 80 14.06 -11.05 -0.85
CA LEU A 80 14.18 -9.87 -1.71
C LEU A 80 15.64 -9.65 -2.16
N GLN A 81 16.62 -9.82 -1.27
CA GLN A 81 18.04 -9.72 -1.61
C GLN A 81 18.46 -10.78 -2.63
N GLU A 82 18.03 -12.03 -2.45
CA GLU A 82 18.31 -13.13 -3.38
C GLU A 82 17.71 -12.86 -4.76
N MET A 83 16.46 -12.40 -4.82
CA MET A 83 15.78 -12.04 -6.07
C MET A 83 16.49 -10.91 -6.83
N MET A 84 16.82 -9.81 -6.15
CA MET A 84 17.51 -8.68 -6.77
C MET A 84 18.92 -9.03 -7.24
N SER A 85 19.60 -9.94 -6.53
CA SER A 85 20.95 -10.38 -6.91
C SER A 85 20.91 -11.27 -8.15
N ALA A 86 19.91 -12.15 -8.27
CA ALA A 86 19.71 -13.00 -9.44
C ALA A 86 19.44 -12.21 -10.73
N ASP A 87 18.73 -11.07 -10.63
CA ASP A 87 18.46 -10.18 -11.78
C ASP A 87 19.71 -9.41 -12.27
N SER A 88 20.75 -9.30 -11.45
CA SER A 88 21.97 -8.54 -11.77
C SER A 88 23.06 -9.33 -12.49
N GLU A 89 22.87 -10.64 -12.72
CA GLU A 89 23.83 -11.51 -13.42
C GLU A 89 23.58 -11.61 -14.95
N HIS A 90 23.00 -10.57 -15.56
CA HIS A 90 22.87 -10.37 -17.02
C HIS A 90 23.51 -9.04 -17.45
#